data_AF-A0A8B8CBI3-F1
#
_entry.id   AF-A0A8B8CBI3-F1
#
_cell.length_a   1.000
_cell.length_b   1.000
_cell.length_c   1.000
_cell.angle_alpha   90.00
_cell.angle_beta   90.00
_cell.angle_gamma   90.00
#
_symmetry.space_group_name_H-M   'P 1'
#
loop_
_entity.id
_entity.type
_entity.pdbx_description
1 polymer ?
#
loop_
_entity_poly.entity_id
_entity_poly.type
_entity_poly.pdbx_seq_one_letter_code
_entity_poly.pdbx_strand_id
1 'polypeptide(L)'
;MKFNLILIFLCIGKVHSWWELVYKVVTGAPFGAHALFINNGTRNTNNLAAQQLTNQVLDHYKSDVMDDMHTNGVTKIRVSYYLGGVEAKYFVFDAVGATNTDWFSRSRLLETNYDITALTTAVGKFGEYFSIAGDTVTGGVIKRHFYINEGYYGCAGDKGWVLVVDGPGPCLMDQVSTTTVYFVNTASFSLTPGVTADFMAVFVERGICSGTSPAPSSTTVPSNGYLMINETEKLEKKITEIKTNLTVPVNTTSQYLRSKSCANDERISSRAMGMVLGAGLLSALAAFILFPDLQTVCSHILKGICNLCRKRKQQNQLLK
;
A
#
# COMPACT_ATOMS: atom_id res chain seq x y z
N MET A 1 5.04 -16.86 29.47
CA MET A 1 4.46 -16.46 28.18
C MET A 1 5.45 -15.54 27.50
N LYS A 2 6.20 -16.05 26.51
CA LYS A 2 7.21 -15.29 25.77
C LYS A 2 6.55 -14.73 24.51
N PHE A 3 6.52 -13.41 24.35
CA PHE A 3 6.29 -12.80 23.05
C PHE A 3 7.59 -12.91 22.26
N ASN A 4 7.68 -13.94 21.42
CA ASN A 4 8.72 -14.04 20.41
C ASN A 4 8.35 -13.07 19.28
N LEU A 5 9.00 -11.90 19.25
CA LEU A 5 9.03 -11.06 18.06
C LEU A 5 9.98 -11.73 17.05
N ILE A 6 9.40 -12.61 16.24
CA ILE A 6 10.09 -13.27 15.14
C ILE A 6 10.22 -12.22 14.03
N LEU A 7 11.39 -11.58 13.96
CA LEU A 7 11.80 -10.81 12.78
C LEU A 7 12.36 -11.81 11.76
N ILE A 8 11.50 -12.34 10.90
CA ILE A 8 11.92 -13.15 9.74
C ILE A 8 12.55 -12.20 8.72
N PHE A 9 13.87 -12.10 8.74
CA PHE A 9 14.64 -11.75 7.55
C PHE A 9 14.89 -13.03 6.77
N LEU A 10 13.96 -13.36 5.87
CA LEU A 10 14.23 -14.31 4.80
C LEU A 10 15.07 -13.59 3.75
N CYS A 11 16.39 -13.78 3.82
CA CYS A 11 17.27 -13.57 2.67
C CYS A 11 16.97 -14.65 1.62
N ILE A 12 15.99 -14.39 0.77
CA ILE A 12 15.88 -14.99 -0.56
C ILE A 12 15.96 -13.80 -1.53
N GLY A 13 16.86 -13.85 -2.51
CA GLY A 13 17.25 -12.73 -3.39
C GLY A 13 16.12 -11.99 -4.11
N LYS A 14 15.44 -11.10 -3.39
CA LYS A 14 14.73 -9.93 -3.88
C LYS A 14 14.99 -8.81 -2.88
N VAL A 15 15.69 -7.77 -3.31
CA VAL A 15 15.72 -6.50 -2.57
C VAL A 15 14.26 -6.10 -2.37
N HIS A 16 13.78 -6.11 -1.12
CA HIS A 16 12.46 -5.61 -0.82
C HIS A 16 12.47 -4.11 -1.14
N SER A 17 11.75 -3.74 -2.20
CA SER A 17 11.38 -2.35 -2.45
C SER A 17 10.64 -1.82 -1.22
N TRP A 18 11.16 -0.75 -0.63
CA TRP A 18 10.49 -0.01 0.42
C TRP A 18 9.87 1.24 -0.20
N TRP A 19 8.61 1.51 0.14
CA TRP A 19 7.87 2.68 -0.33
C TRP A 19 8.13 3.87 0.60
N GLU A 20 8.65 4.96 0.06
CA GLU A 20 8.87 6.22 0.79
C GLU A 20 7.69 7.17 0.55
N LEU A 21 7.06 7.71 1.61
CA LEU A 21 6.02 8.74 1.46
C LEU A 21 6.66 10.08 1.03
N VAL A 22 6.23 10.60 -0.11
CA VAL A 22 6.76 11.86 -0.66
C VAL A 22 5.73 12.98 -0.76
N TYR A 23 4.45 12.63 -0.81
CA TYR A 23 3.39 13.62 -0.95
C TYR A 23 2.07 13.10 -0.37
N LYS A 24 1.31 13.96 0.32
CA LYS A 24 0.02 13.62 0.92
C LYS A 24 -0.97 14.77 0.77
N VAL A 25 -2.12 14.49 0.18
CA VAL A 25 -3.24 15.43 0.05
C VAL A 25 -4.32 15.01 1.03
N VAL A 26 -4.61 15.87 1.98
CA VAL A 26 -5.57 15.60 3.07
C VAL A 26 -6.90 16.29 2.72
N THR A 27 -8.00 15.54 2.77
CA THR A 27 -9.33 16.13 2.61
C THR A 27 -9.61 17.06 3.78
N GLY A 28 -10.12 18.26 3.51
CA GLY A 28 -10.38 19.29 4.53
C GLY A 28 -9.21 20.24 4.78
N ALA A 29 -8.04 20.01 4.16
CA ALA A 29 -6.93 20.95 4.21
C ALA A 29 -7.14 22.12 3.23
N PRO A 30 -6.43 23.26 3.41
CA PRO A 30 -6.55 24.41 2.51
C PRO A 30 -6.23 24.06 1.05
N PHE A 31 -6.88 24.76 0.11
CA PHE A 31 -6.57 24.65 -1.31
C PHE A 31 -5.10 24.90 -1.63
N GLY A 32 -4.63 24.33 -2.75
CA GLY A 32 -3.28 24.50 -3.25
C GLY A 32 -2.46 23.21 -3.27
N ALA A 33 -3.11 22.04 -3.12
CA ALA A 33 -2.48 20.74 -3.30
C ALA A 33 -1.74 20.65 -4.65
N HIS A 34 -2.42 20.97 -5.75
CA HIS A 34 -1.79 20.85 -7.07
C HIS A 34 -0.60 21.80 -7.21
N ALA A 35 -0.75 23.05 -6.78
CA ALA A 35 0.34 24.03 -6.80
C ALA A 35 1.53 23.59 -5.93
N LEU A 36 1.28 22.98 -4.77
CA LEU A 36 2.31 22.42 -3.90
C LEU A 36 3.07 21.28 -4.60
N PHE A 37 2.36 20.40 -5.31
CA PHE A 37 2.99 19.29 -6.02
C PHE A 37 3.89 19.77 -7.17
N ILE A 38 3.38 20.67 -8.01
CA ILE A 38 4.06 21.12 -9.25
C ILE A 38 5.25 22.03 -8.96
N ASN A 39 5.16 22.92 -7.97
CA ASN A 39 6.23 23.85 -7.66
C ASN A 39 7.27 23.21 -6.75
N ASN A 40 8.54 23.57 -6.93
CA ASN A 40 9.61 23.15 -6.04
C ASN A 40 9.36 23.64 -4.60
N GLY A 41 9.72 22.82 -3.63
CA GLY A 41 9.58 23.13 -2.21
C GLY A 41 8.96 22.00 -1.42
N THR A 42 9.03 22.17 -0.10
CA THR A 42 8.58 21.16 0.87
C THR A 42 7.43 21.68 1.71
N ARG A 43 6.65 20.76 2.28
CA ARG A 43 5.58 21.06 3.23
C ARG A 43 5.58 20.02 4.33
N ASN A 44 5.64 20.48 5.58
CA ASN A 44 5.51 19.64 6.78
C ASN A 44 6.56 18.52 6.91
N THR A 45 7.76 18.69 6.37
CA THR A 45 8.87 17.73 6.48
C THR A 45 9.45 17.61 7.90
N ASN A 46 9.26 18.63 8.74
CA ASN A 46 9.62 18.62 10.15
C ASN A 46 8.45 18.20 11.09
N ASN A 47 7.27 17.93 10.52
CA ASN A 47 6.08 17.53 11.29
C ASN A 47 5.84 16.02 11.14
N LEU A 48 6.25 15.24 12.14
CA LEU A 48 6.11 13.78 12.13
C LEU A 48 4.65 13.32 12.04
N ALA A 49 3.69 14.08 12.62
CA ALA A 49 2.27 13.73 12.52
C ALA A 49 1.74 13.91 11.09
N ALA A 50 2.28 14.86 10.32
CA ALA A 50 1.92 15.05 8.92
C ALA A 50 2.47 13.93 8.01
N GLN A 51 3.56 13.27 8.41
CA GLN A 51 4.15 12.13 7.71
C GLN A 51 3.43 10.80 7.98
N GLN A 52 2.66 10.72 9.07
CA GLN A 52 1.86 9.53 9.35
C GLN A 52 0.71 9.39 8.34
N LEU A 53 0.30 8.15 8.06
CA LEU A 53 -0.83 7.83 7.19
C LEU A 53 -2.16 8.02 7.94
N THR A 54 -2.39 9.25 8.39
CA THR A 54 -3.61 9.71 9.05
C THR A 54 -4.01 11.08 8.48
N ASN A 55 -5.24 11.50 8.77
CA ASN A 55 -5.78 12.84 8.48
C ASN A 55 -5.82 13.74 9.72
N GLN A 56 -5.07 13.41 10.79
CA GLN A 56 -5.09 14.20 12.03
C GLN A 56 -4.51 15.61 11.85
N VAL A 57 -3.52 15.75 10.96
CA VAL A 57 -3.01 17.06 10.53
C VAL A 57 -3.81 17.48 9.30
N LEU A 58 -4.65 18.51 9.45
CA LEU A 58 -5.43 19.11 8.36
C LEU A 58 -4.57 20.05 7.50
N ASP A 59 -3.49 19.49 6.96
CA ASP A 59 -2.57 20.15 6.05
C ASP A 59 -1.88 19.10 5.16
N HIS A 60 -1.36 19.53 4.02
CA HIS A 60 -0.68 18.65 3.07
C HIS A 60 0.74 18.33 3.53
N TYR A 61 1.32 17.27 2.98
CA TYR A 61 2.73 16.93 3.15
C TYR A 61 3.41 16.84 1.78
N LYS A 62 4.63 17.35 1.68
CA LYS A 62 5.48 17.20 0.49
C LYS A 62 6.96 17.16 0.91
N SER A 63 7.70 16.14 0.47
CA SER A 63 9.16 16.12 0.51
C SER A 63 9.78 16.68 -0.76
N ASP A 64 11.09 16.96 -0.71
CA ASP A 64 11.91 17.45 -1.82
C ASP A 64 12.19 16.38 -2.89
N VAL A 65 11.84 15.12 -2.61
CA VAL A 65 12.05 13.98 -3.51
C VAL A 65 11.39 14.16 -4.87
N MET A 66 10.21 14.77 -4.89
CA MET A 66 9.45 15.02 -6.11
C MET A 66 9.85 16.32 -6.83
N ASP A 67 10.74 17.13 -6.27
CA ASP A 67 11.25 18.32 -6.96
C ASP A 67 12.16 17.92 -8.13
N ASP A 68 12.90 16.81 -7.99
CA ASP A 68 13.65 16.18 -9.07
C ASP A 68 13.65 14.65 -8.91
N MET A 69 12.64 13.99 -9.47
CA MET A 69 12.49 12.54 -9.31
C MET A 69 13.66 11.74 -9.91
N HIS A 70 14.29 12.27 -10.97
CA HIS A 70 15.34 11.56 -11.70
C HIS A 70 16.64 11.53 -10.90
N THR A 71 17.05 12.69 -10.38
CA THR A 71 18.21 12.80 -9.50
C THR A 71 17.98 12.00 -8.21
N ASN A 72 16.71 11.92 -7.77
CA ASN A 72 16.30 11.12 -6.63
C ASN A 72 16.17 9.60 -6.93
N GLY A 73 16.42 9.17 -8.17
CA GLY A 73 16.41 7.75 -8.55
C GLY A 73 15.03 7.09 -8.46
N VAL A 74 13.94 7.84 -8.60
CA VAL A 74 12.58 7.30 -8.53
C VAL A 74 12.32 6.41 -9.75
N THR A 75 11.96 5.14 -9.49
CA THR A 75 11.67 4.16 -10.55
C THR A 75 10.21 3.75 -10.60
N LYS A 76 9.51 3.76 -9.46
CA LYS A 76 8.05 3.58 -9.42
C LYS A 76 7.41 4.57 -8.49
N ILE A 77 6.16 4.91 -8.80
CA ILE A 77 5.34 5.79 -7.97
C ILE A 77 4.03 5.10 -7.67
N ARG A 78 3.64 5.02 -6.40
CA ARG A 78 2.35 4.49 -5.94
C ARG A 78 1.49 5.64 -5.46
N VAL A 79 0.27 5.75 -5.98
CA VAL A 79 -0.77 6.67 -5.51
C VAL A 79 -1.85 5.87 -4.82
N SER A 80 -2.12 6.17 -3.57
CA SER A 80 -3.02 5.41 -2.70
C SER A 80 -4.08 6.31 -2.08
N TYR A 81 -5.31 5.80 -1.98
CA TYR A 81 -6.47 6.51 -1.43
C TYR A 81 -6.93 5.79 -0.17
N TYR A 82 -7.01 6.53 0.94
CA TYR A 82 -7.30 5.99 2.26
C TYR A 82 -8.69 6.40 2.75
N LEU A 83 -9.38 5.46 3.39
CA LEU A 83 -10.67 5.68 4.05
C LEU A 83 -10.72 4.89 5.35
N GLY A 84 -11.05 5.55 6.46
CA GLY A 84 -11.02 4.95 7.79
C GLY A 84 -9.61 4.50 8.19
N GLY A 85 -8.57 5.16 7.68
CA GLY A 85 -7.17 4.78 7.91
C GLY A 85 -6.70 3.51 7.18
N VAL A 86 -7.53 2.94 6.29
CA VAL A 86 -7.20 1.75 5.49
C VAL A 86 -7.05 2.15 4.02
N GLU A 87 -6.05 1.59 3.33
CA GLU A 87 -5.89 1.78 1.89
C GLU A 87 -7.06 1.12 1.15
N ALA A 88 -7.90 1.94 0.50
CA ALA A 88 -9.07 1.47 -0.23
C ALA A 88 -8.75 1.21 -1.70
N LYS A 89 -8.00 2.11 -2.33
CA LYS A 89 -7.66 2.05 -3.75
C LYS A 89 -6.23 2.50 -4.00
N TYR A 90 -5.60 1.98 -5.05
CA TYR A 90 -4.26 2.41 -5.43
C TYR A 90 -3.99 2.27 -6.93
N PHE A 91 -2.95 2.98 -7.38
CA PHE A 91 -2.33 2.86 -8.69
C PHE A 91 -0.81 2.84 -8.51
N VAL A 92 -0.10 2.02 -9.27
CA VAL A 92 1.36 1.99 -9.34
C VAL A 92 1.77 2.33 -10.76
N PHE A 93 2.70 3.26 -10.91
CA PHE A 93 3.18 3.77 -12.18
C PHE A 93 4.67 3.52 -12.36
N ASP A 94 5.07 3.35 -13.62
CA ASP A 94 6.47 3.39 -14.06
C ASP A 94 6.93 4.85 -14.15
N ALA A 95 7.96 5.19 -13.38
CA ALA A 95 8.54 6.53 -13.36
C ALA A 95 9.83 6.63 -14.20
N VAL A 96 10.32 5.52 -14.76
CA VAL A 96 11.55 5.53 -15.55
C VAL A 96 11.36 6.40 -16.81
N GLY A 97 12.20 7.42 -16.94
CA GLY A 97 12.13 8.39 -18.03
C GLY A 97 10.84 9.23 -18.04
N ALA A 98 10.14 9.35 -16.92
CA ALA A 98 8.96 10.20 -16.77
C ALA A 98 9.31 11.58 -16.22
N THR A 99 8.64 12.63 -16.68
CA THR A 99 8.73 13.95 -16.01
C THR A 99 7.95 13.96 -14.69
N ASN A 100 8.14 14.99 -13.86
CA ASN A 100 7.40 15.22 -12.61
C ASN A 100 5.86 15.23 -12.76
N THR A 101 5.34 15.36 -13.98
CA THR A 101 3.91 15.41 -14.26
C THR A 101 3.37 14.31 -15.17
N ASP A 102 4.19 13.69 -16.02
CA ASP A 102 3.70 12.68 -16.99
C ASP A 102 3.69 11.24 -16.47
N TRP A 103 4.30 10.98 -15.31
CA TRP A 103 4.32 9.64 -14.68
C TRP A 103 2.91 9.14 -14.35
N PHE A 104 1.98 10.04 -14.00
CA PHE A 104 0.58 9.72 -13.76
C PHE A 104 -0.17 9.69 -15.08
N SER A 105 0.07 8.65 -15.87
CA SER A 105 -0.56 8.47 -17.18
C SER A 105 -0.91 7.02 -17.44
N ARG A 106 -1.89 6.80 -18.32
CA ARG A 106 -2.37 5.47 -18.70
C ARG A 106 -1.26 4.56 -19.20
N SER A 107 -0.36 5.09 -20.04
CA SER A 107 0.74 4.31 -20.65
C SER A 107 1.79 3.86 -19.64
N ARG A 108 1.84 4.48 -18.46
CA ARG A 108 2.78 4.17 -17.38
C ARG A 108 2.13 3.39 -16.23
N LEU A 109 0.83 3.09 -16.30
CA LEU A 109 0.15 2.33 -15.27
C LEU A 109 0.62 0.86 -15.28
N LEU A 110 1.20 0.42 -14.17
CA LEU A 110 1.69 -0.94 -13.95
C LEU A 110 0.69 -1.81 -13.20
N GLU A 111 0.07 -1.26 -12.15
CA GLU A 111 -0.75 -2.02 -11.22
C GLU A 111 -1.85 -1.16 -10.60
N THR A 112 -3.00 -1.76 -10.33
CA THR A 112 -4.09 -1.14 -9.56
C THR A 112 -5.02 -2.22 -9.03
N ASN A 113 -5.79 -1.92 -7.97
CA ASN A 113 -6.92 -2.75 -7.53
C ASN A 113 -8.28 -2.32 -8.12
N TYR A 114 -8.26 -1.44 -9.13
CA TYR A 114 -9.38 -1.25 -10.04
C TYR A 114 -9.37 -2.30 -11.16
N ASP A 115 -10.47 -2.39 -11.90
CA ASP A 115 -10.48 -3.13 -13.16
C ASP A 115 -9.62 -2.37 -14.18
N ILE A 116 -8.40 -2.88 -14.41
CA ILE A 116 -7.44 -2.33 -15.36
C ILE A 116 -7.97 -2.34 -16.80
N THR A 117 -8.91 -3.23 -17.13
CA THR A 117 -9.53 -3.30 -18.46
C THR A 117 -10.42 -2.08 -18.70
N ALA A 118 -11.19 -1.67 -17.71
CA ALA A 118 -12.02 -0.47 -17.80
C ALA A 118 -11.15 0.80 -17.97
N LEU A 119 -10.02 0.87 -17.26
CA LEU A 119 -9.07 1.99 -17.34
C LEU A 119 -8.35 2.08 -18.69
N THR A 120 -8.03 0.94 -19.29
CA THR A 120 -7.30 0.88 -20.57
C THR A 120 -8.21 1.02 -21.79
N THR A 121 -9.51 0.73 -21.67
CA THR A 121 -10.50 0.87 -22.76
C THR A 121 -11.18 2.25 -22.81
N ALA A 122 -11.12 3.02 -21.72
CA ALA A 122 -11.58 4.40 -21.68
C ALA A 122 -10.59 5.36 -22.36
N VAL A 123 -10.42 5.25 -23.67
CA VAL A 123 -9.48 6.06 -24.46
C VAL A 123 -10.23 6.89 -25.50
N GLY A 124 -9.83 8.16 -25.65
CA GLY A 124 -10.31 9.03 -26.73
C GLY A 124 -11.76 9.50 -26.57
N LYS A 125 -12.32 9.36 -25.37
CA LYS A 125 -13.65 9.88 -25.04
C LYS A 125 -13.57 11.38 -24.78
N PHE A 126 -14.65 12.09 -25.09
CA PHE A 126 -14.72 13.53 -24.90
C PHE A 126 -14.55 13.88 -23.41
N GLY A 127 -13.62 14.77 -23.10
CA GLY A 127 -13.34 15.18 -21.72
C GLY A 127 -12.72 14.09 -20.86
N GLU A 128 -12.02 13.12 -21.46
CA GLU A 128 -11.22 12.14 -20.75
C GLU A 128 -9.89 12.75 -20.29
N TYR A 129 -9.53 12.44 -19.05
CA TYR A 129 -8.32 12.82 -18.36
C TYR A 129 -7.75 11.59 -17.65
N PHE A 130 -6.45 11.43 -17.82
CA PHE A 130 -5.62 10.56 -17.00
C PHE A 130 -4.31 11.31 -16.76
N SER A 131 -4.38 12.33 -15.88
CA SER A 131 -3.24 13.23 -15.66
C SER A 131 -3.31 13.96 -14.31
N ILE A 132 -2.15 14.44 -13.85
CA ILE A 132 -2.05 15.29 -12.65
C ILE A 132 -2.73 16.63 -12.86
N ALA A 133 -2.50 17.27 -14.01
CA ALA A 133 -3.12 18.54 -14.35
C ALA A 133 -4.66 18.42 -14.33
N GLY A 134 -5.17 17.30 -14.84
CA GLY A 134 -6.59 17.01 -14.89
C GLY A 134 -7.37 18.07 -15.67
N ASP A 135 -8.58 18.39 -15.22
CA ASP A 135 -9.38 19.43 -15.85
C ASP A 135 -9.13 20.78 -15.20
N THR A 136 -8.49 21.64 -15.99
CA THR A 136 -8.26 23.04 -15.68
C THR A 136 -8.75 23.88 -16.85
N VAL A 137 -9.90 24.51 -16.68
CA VAL A 137 -10.41 25.46 -17.68
C VAL A 137 -9.75 26.82 -17.45
N THR A 138 -9.15 27.37 -18.51
CA THR A 138 -8.60 28.73 -18.54
C THR A 138 -9.65 29.72 -18.05
N GLY A 139 -9.38 30.42 -16.94
CA GLY A 139 -10.35 31.29 -16.25
C GLY A 139 -10.73 30.82 -14.84
N GLY A 140 -10.22 29.66 -14.39
CA GLY A 140 -10.19 29.28 -12.97
C GLY A 140 -11.47 28.64 -12.43
N VAL A 141 -12.37 28.20 -13.31
CA VAL A 141 -13.71 27.70 -12.92
C VAL A 141 -13.66 26.21 -12.51
N ILE A 142 -12.69 25.43 -12.97
CA ILE A 142 -12.56 24.01 -12.63
C ILE A 142 -11.11 23.73 -12.21
N LYS A 143 -10.94 23.06 -11.07
CA LYS A 143 -9.64 22.68 -10.50
C LYS A 143 -9.66 21.23 -10.04
N ARG A 144 -9.83 20.33 -11.01
CA ARG A 144 -9.84 18.88 -10.78
C ARG A 144 -8.49 18.32 -11.18
N HIS A 145 -7.71 17.90 -10.21
CA HIS A 145 -6.34 17.41 -10.38
C HIS A 145 -6.23 15.94 -10.00
N PHE A 146 -5.11 15.30 -10.34
CA PHE A 146 -4.91 13.86 -10.17
C PHE A 146 -6.15 13.10 -10.66
N TYR A 147 -6.58 13.46 -11.87
CA TYR A 147 -7.90 13.12 -12.37
C TYR A 147 -7.78 11.92 -13.31
N ILE A 148 -8.49 10.85 -12.97
CA ILE A 148 -8.69 9.70 -13.86
C ILE A 148 -10.19 9.55 -14.07
N ASN A 149 -10.65 9.88 -15.27
CA ASN A 149 -12.04 9.74 -15.65
C ASN A 149 -12.20 8.99 -16.97
N GLU A 150 -13.42 8.55 -17.22
CA GLU A 150 -13.78 7.82 -18.43
C GLU A 150 -14.28 8.77 -19.53
N GLY A 151 -14.88 9.90 -19.15
CA GLY A 151 -15.31 10.95 -20.05
C GLY A 151 -16.26 11.92 -19.36
N TYR A 152 -16.67 12.95 -20.09
CA TYR A 152 -17.65 13.93 -19.63
C TYR A 152 -19.06 13.65 -20.11
N TYR A 153 -19.99 13.70 -19.16
CA TYR A 153 -21.43 13.53 -19.38
C TYR A 153 -22.25 14.58 -18.62
N GLY A 154 -21.60 15.67 -18.21
CA GLY A 154 -22.16 16.73 -17.37
C GLY A 154 -22.05 16.38 -15.88
N CYS A 155 -22.21 17.39 -15.02
CA CYS A 155 -21.94 17.28 -13.58
C CYS A 155 -22.59 16.08 -12.87
N ALA A 156 -23.78 15.65 -13.29
CA ALA A 156 -24.51 14.53 -12.70
C ALA A 156 -24.24 13.18 -13.40
N GLY A 157 -23.57 13.20 -14.56
CA GLY A 157 -23.28 12.04 -15.38
C GLY A 157 -21.79 11.69 -15.44
N ASP A 158 -20.90 12.55 -14.95
CA ASP A 158 -19.46 12.37 -15.02
C ASP A 158 -19.04 11.03 -14.41
N LYS A 159 -18.23 10.30 -15.18
CA LYS A 159 -17.79 8.96 -14.84
C LYS A 159 -16.27 8.91 -14.78
N GLY A 160 -15.75 8.24 -13.78
CA GLY A 160 -14.33 8.04 -13.58
C GLY A 160 -14.01 7.22 -12.34
N TRP A 161 -12.78 7.36 -11.88
CA TRP A 161 -12.23 6.56 -10.80
C TRP A 161 -11.80 7.42 -9.63
N VAL A 162 -11.05 8.50 -9.88
CA VAL A 162 -10.47 9.35 -8.83
C VAL A 162 -10.36 10.78 -9.29
N LEU A 163 -10.51 11.72 -8.35
CA LEU A 163 -10.16 13.13 -8.56
C LEU A 163 -9.79 13.84 -7.24
N VAL A 164 -9.02 14.91 -7.37
CA VAL A 164 -8.75 15.87 -6.29
C VAL A 164 -9.37 17.21 -6.69
N VAL A 165 -10.37 17.67 -5.95
CA VAL A 165 -10.92 19.02 -6.10
C VAL A 165 -10.06 19.97 -5.28
N ASP A 166 -9.46 20.96 -5.93
CA ASP A 166 -8.53 21.93 -5.31
C ASP A 166 -9.00 23.38 -5.50
N GLY A 167 -10.30 23.58 -5.66
CA GLY A 167 -10.97 24.88 -5.67
C GLY A 167 -12.43 24.77 -6.08
N PRO A 168 -13.23 25.83 -5.84
CA PRO A 168 -14.64 25.85 -6.18
C PRO A 168 -14.87 25.77 -7.69
N GLY A 169 -15.91 25.06 -8.10
CA GLY A 169 -16.32 24.95 -9.49
C GLY A 169 -17.83 24.85 -9.72
N PRO A 170 -18.26 24.60 -10.98
CA PRO A 170 -19.66 24.72 -11.38
C PRO A 170 -20.50 23.50 -10.98
N CYS A 171 -19.88 22.34 -10.77
CA CYS A 171 -20.58 21.13 -10.37
C CYS A 171 -20.70 21.05 -8.85
N LEU A 172 -21.77 20.40 -8.35
CA LEU A 172 -22.02 20.25 -6.92
C LEU A 172 -20.83 19.61 -6.17
N MET A 173 -20.14 18.65 -6.79
CA MET A 173 -18.94 18.03 -6.23
C MET A 173 -17.74 18.98 -6.13
N ASP A 174 -17.72 20.04 -6.93
CA ASP A 174 -16.68 21.06 -6.89
C ASP A 174 -17.02 22.19 -5.91
N GLN A 175 -18.25 22.26 -5.38
CA GLN A 175 -18.70 23.30 -4.45
C GLN A 175 -18.22 23.06 -3.01
N VAL A 176 -16.91 22.82 -2.87
CA VAL A 176 -16.22 22.62 -1.58
C VAL A 176 -15.43 23.87 -1.19
N SER A 177 -15.14 24.04 0.09
CA SER A 177 -14.35 25.16 0.63
C SER A 177 -12.89 24.81 0.92
N THR A 178 -12.53 23.53 0.79
CA THR A 178 -11.22 22.96 1.09
C THR A 178 -10.90 21.86 0.08
N THR A 179 -9.63 21.49 -0.04
CA THR A 179 -9.23 20.39 -0.93
C THR A 179 -9.98 19.12 -0.53
N THR A 180 -10.54 18.43 -1.53
CA THR A 180 -11.33 17.22 -1.30
C THR A 180 -10.91 16.12 -2.27
N VAL A 181 -10.61 14.95 -1.74
CA VAL A 181 -10.20 13.79 -2.51
C VAL A 181 -11.39 12.85 -2.68
N TYR A 182 -11.74 12.54 -3.93
CA TYR A 182 -12.79 11.58 -4.28
C TYR A 182 -12.20 10.35 -4.97
N PHE A 183 -12.79 9.20 -4.68
CA PHE A 183 -12.52 7.96 -5.40
C PHE A 183 -13.78 7.10 -5.49
N VAL A 184 -13.84 6.22 -6.48
CA VAL A 184 -14.90 5.21 -6.58
C VAL A 184 -14.45 3.95 -5.85
N ASN A 185 -15.20 3.51 -4.84
CA ASN A 185 -14.86 2.31 -4.08
C ASN A 185 -15.49 1.02 -4.65
N THR A 186 -16.41 1.14 -5.59
CA THR A 186 -17.12 -0.02 -6.18
C THR A 186 -16.44 -0.49 -7.48
N ALA A 187 -16.95 -1.56 -8.09
CA ALA A 187 -16.57 -1.95 -9.45
C ALA A 187 -17.17 -1.02 -10.53
N SER A 188 -18.03 -0.07 -10.14
CA SER A 188 -18.50 0.99 -11.03
C SER A 188 -17.42 2.04 -11.25
N PHE A 189 -17.66 2.92 -12.21
CA PHE A 189 -16.85 4.10 -12.51
C PHE A 189 -17.74 5.36 -12.48
N SER A 190 -18.82 5.36 -11.68
CA SER A 190 -19.62 6.58 -11.48
C SER A 190 -19.03 7.41 -10.35
N LEU A 191 -18.55 8.61 -10.69
CA LEU A 191 -17.92 9.54 -9.74
C LEU A 191 -18.94 10.34 -8.92
N THR A 192 -20.24 10.18 -9.17
CA THR A 192 -21.31 10.89 -8.48
C THR A 192 -22.12 9.95 -7.59
N PRO A 193 -22.05 10.08 -6.25
CA PRO A 193 -21.29 11.09 -5.49
C PRO A 193 -19.80 10.77 -5.27
N GLY A 194 -19.33 9.58 -5.69
CA GLY A 194 -18.03 9.08 -5.30
C GLY A 194 -17.95 8.85 -3.78
N VAL A 195 -16.82 8.34 -3.31
CA VAL A 195 -16.51 8.26 -1.87
C VAL A 195 -15.44 9.30 -1.58
N THR A 196 -15.64 10.11 -0.54
CA THR A 196 -14.63 11.05 -0.06
C THR A 196 -13.58 10.28 0.72
N ALA A 197 -12.32 10.35 0.29
CA ALA A 197 -11.19 9.79 1.02
C ALA A 197 -10.80 10.67 2.21
N ASP A 198 -10.19 10.08 3.23
CA ASP A 198 -9.52 10.82 4.29
C ASP A 198 -8.32 11.59 3.72
N PHE A 199 -7.54 10.92 2.87
CA PHE A 199 -6.39 11.48 2.17
C PHE A 199 -5.97 10.63 0.97
N MET A 200 -5.26 11.26 0.04
CA MET A 200 -4.43 10.61 -0.99
C MET A 200 -2.97 10.66 -0.53
N ALA A 201 -2.23 9.56 -0.68
CA ALA A 201 -0.80 9.48 -0.42
C ALA A 201 -0.06 9.03 -1.67
N VAL A 202 1.10 9.63 -1.92
CA VAL A 202 2.02 9.27 -3.00
C VAL A 202 3.31 8.75 -2.38
N PHE A 203 3.68 7.55 -2.79
CA PHE A 203 4.91 6.89 -2.39
C PHE A 203 5.82 6.67 -3.58
N VAL A 204 7.12 6.62 -3.33
CA VAL A 204 8.12 6.29 -4.35
C VAL A 204 8.90 5.05 -3.97
N GLU A 205 9.27 4.28 -4.98
CA GLU A 205 10.33 3.28 -4.93
C GLU A 205 11.54 3.89 -5.65
N ARG A 206 12.71 3.81 -5.01
CA ARG A 206 13.96 4.26 -5.63
C ARG A 206 14.71 3.08 -6.21
N GLY A 207 15.19 3.24 -7.43
CA GLY A 207 16.15 2.34 -8.05
C GLY A 207 17.55 2.53 -7.50
N ILE A 208 18.38 1.50 -7.65
CA ILE A 208 19.81 1.64 -7.41
C ILE A 208 20.39 2.40 -8.61
N CYS A 209 20.74 3.67 -8.42
CA CYS A 209 21.53 4.41 -9.38
C CYS A 209 22.93 3.78 -9.44
N SER A 210 23.19 2.95 -10.46
CA SER A 210 24.56 2.63 -10.87
C SER A 210 25.18 3.93 -11.39
N GLY A 211 25.82 4.67 -10.50
CA GLY A 211 26.31 6.01 -10.79
C GLY A 211 27.36 6.01 -11.90
N THR A 212 26.99 6.58 -13.04
CA THR A 212 27.94 7.26 -13.91
C THR A 212 27.35 8.62 -14.23
N SER A 213 27.75 9.63 -13.46
CA SER A 213 27.47 11.04 -13.78
C SER A 213 28.22 11.41 -15.07
N PRO A 214 27.59 12.07 -16.06
CA PRO A 214 28.29 12.52 -17.25
C PRO A 214 29.01 13.85 -16.97
N ALA A 215 30.33 13.84 -17.02
CA ALA A 215 31.12 15.02 -17.38
C ALA A 215 31.62 14.85 -18.83
N PRO A 216 31.78 15.94 -19.60
CA PRO A 216 31.79 15.87 -21.05
C PRO A 216 33.16 15.45 -21.60
N SER A 217 33.11 15.05 -22.88
CA SER A 217 34.20 14.91 -23.85
C SER A 217 34.72 13.49 -24.14
N SER A 218 34.47 13.13 -25.40
CA SER A 218 35.30 12.33 -26.31
C SER A 218 35.71 10.90 -25.93
N THR A 219 35.30 10.03 -26.87
CA THR A 219 35.99 8.84 -27.40
C THR A 219 35.94 7.52 -26.63
N THR A 220 35.42 6.53 -27.38
CA THR A 220 35.68 5.09 -27.39
C THR A 220 35.16 4.25 -26.22
N VAL A 221 34.11 3.49 -26.55
CA VAL A 221 33.67 2.24 -25.90
C VAL A 221 34.86 1.27 -25.76
N PRO A 222 34.95 0.52 -24.64
CA PRO A 222 34.75 -0.91 -24.78
C PRO A 222 33.78 -1.51 -23.73
N SER A 223 33.09 -2.53 -24.18
CA SER A 223 32.16 -3.41 -23.48
C SER A 223 32.76 -4.18 -22.28
N ASN A 224 31.87 -4.50 -21.33
CA ASN A 224 31.93 -5.60 -20.35
C ASN A 224 33.13 -5.63 -19.38
N GLY A 225 32.86 -5.33 -18.10
CA GLY A 225 33.76 -5.63 -16.99
C GLY A 225 32.99 -5.82 -15.69
N TYR A 226 32.96 -7.07 -15.20
CA TYR A 226 32.48 -7.42 -13.87
C TYR A 226 33.32 -6.69 -12.80
N LEU A 227 32.66 -6.22 -11.72
CA LEU A 227 33.32 -5.59 -10.57
C LEU A 227 34.30 -6.57 -9.90
N MET A 228 35.53 -6.09 -9.67
CA MET A 228 36.66 -6.86 -9.16
C MET A 228 36.44 -7.36 -7.72
N ILE A 229 36.67 -8.66 -7.53
CA ILE A 229 36.51 -9.47 -6.31
C ILE A 229 37.29 -8.92 -5.08
N ASN A 230 38.27 -8.03 -5.31
CA ASN A 230 39.16 -7.52 -4.27
C ASN A 230 38.51 -6.48 -3.33
N GLU A 231 37.49 -5.74 -3.77
CA GLU A 231 36.81 -4.75 -2.92
C GLU A 231 35.74 -5.38 -2.02
N THR A 232 35.10 -6.45 -2.49
CA THR A 232 34.10 -7.21 -1.71
C THR A 232 34.72 -7.87 -0.49
N GLU A 233 35.89 -8.50 -0.61
CA GLU A 233 36.59 -9.12 0.54
C GLU A 233 37.02 -8.08 1.57
N LYS A 234 37.46 -6.90 1.11
CA LYS A 234 37.85 -5.78 1.98
C LYS A 234 36.64 -5.21 2.74
N LEU A 235 35.47 -5.18 2.10
CA LEU A 235 34.24 -4.69 2.70
C LEU A 235 33.67 -5.68 3.70
N GLU A 236 33.66 -6.98 3.37
CA GLU A 236 33.25 -8.05 4.29
C GLU A 236 34.14 -8.09 5.52
N LYS A 237 35.46 -7.93 5.37
CA LYS A 237 36.39 -7.87 6.49
C LYS A 237 36.07 -6.71 7.45
N LYS A 238 35.77 -5.52 6.91
CA LYS A 238 35.36 -4.35 7.71
C LYS A 238 34.03 -4.55 8.43
N ILE A 239 33.04 -5.16 7.76
CA ILE A 239 31.73 -5.46 8.38
C ILE A 239 31.92 -6.44 9.54
N THR A 240 32.78 -7.44 9.37
CA THR A 240 33.06 -8.44 10.39
C THR A 240 33.76 -7.83 11.61
N GLU A 241 34.70 -6.93 11.40
CA GLU A 241 35.43 -6.21 12.46
C GLU A 241 34.52 -5.26 13.26
N ILE A 242 33.61 -4.53 12.61
CA ILE A 242 32.63 -3.68 13.29
C ILE A 242 31.65 -4.54 14.11
N LYS A 243 31.22 -5.68 13.56
CA LYS A 243 30.32 -6.61 14.24
C LYS A 243 30.98 -7.20 15.49
N THR A 244 32.25 -7.58 15.44
CA THR A 244 32.96 -8.11 16.62
C THR A 244 33.18 -7.05 17.68
N ASN A 245 33.44 -5.79 17.30
CA ASN A 245 33.60 -4.69 18.27
C ASN A 245 32.30 -4.32 19.00
N LEU A 246 31.15 -4.46 18.34
CA LEU A 246 29.83 -4.15 18.90
C LEU A 246 29.14 -5.34 19.59
N THR A 247 29.68 -6.55 19.43
CA THR A 247 29.10 -7.74 20.06
C THR A 247 29.65 -7.89 21.48
N VAL A 248 28.84 -7.50 22.46
CA VAL A 248 29.16 -7.75 23.88
C VAL A 248 29.27 -9.26 24.10
N PRO A 249 30.41 -9.77 24.60
CA PRO A 249 30.60 -11.20 24.78
C PRO A 249 29.62 -11.71 25.86
N VAL A 250 28.86 -12.75 25.52
CA VAL A 250 27.72 -13.28 26.31
C VAL A 250 28.11 -13.66 27.74
N ASN A 251 29.38 -13.99 27.98
CA ASN A 251 29.92 -14.31 29.30
C ASN A 251 30.06 -13.10 30.25
N THR A 252 30.02 -11.87 29.71
CA THR A 252 30.03 -10.62 30.48
C THR A 252 28.62 -10.07 30.74
N THR A 253 27.61 -10.65 30.08
CA THR A 253 26.23 -10.19 30.22
C THR A 253 25.68 -10.54 31.60
N SER A 254 25.01 -9.58 32.24
CA SER A 254 24.39 -9.75 33.57
C SER A 254 23.44 -10.94 33.64
N GLN A 255 22.84 -11.36 32.53
CA GLN A 255 22.01 -12.56 32.44
C GLN A 255 22.81 -13.86 32.62
N TYR A 256 24.01 -13.95 32.03
CA TYR A 256 24.92 -15.09 32.19
C TYR A 256 25.52 -15.13 33.60
N LEU A 257 25.87 -13.97 34.16
CA LEU A 257 26.30 -13.89 35.56
C LEU A 257 25.17 -14.27 36.52
N ARG A 258 23.93 -13.87 36.23
CA ARG A 258 22.73 -14.26 37.01
C ARG A 258 22.41 -15.74 36.91
N SER A 259 22.59 -16.37 35.73
CA SER A 259 22.34 -17.81 35.59
C SER A 259 23.33 -18.69 36.35
N LYS A 260 24.53 -18.17 36.66
CA LYS A 260 25.53 -18.83 37.50
C LYS A 260 25.34 -18.58 39.00
N SER A 261 24.63 -17.52 39.39
CA SER A 261 24.44 -17.11 40.80
C SER A 261 23.07 -17.44 41.38
N CYS A 262 22.07 -17.77 40.55
CA CYS A 262 20.76 -18.19 41.03
C CYS A 262 20.66 -19.71 41.14
N ALA A 263 20.35 -20.21 42.34
CA ALA A 263 19.99 -21.61 42.55
C ALA A 263 18.71 -21.95 41.78
N ASN A 264 18.73 -23.07 41.04
CA ASN A 264 17.57 -23.55 40.30
C ASN A 264 16.50 -24.05 41.28
N ASP A 265 15.34 -23.38 41.39
CA ASP A 265 14.19 -23.82 42.18
C ASP A 265 13.23 -24.61 41.28
N GLU A 266 13.27 -25.94 41.40
CA GLU A 266 12.50 -26.87 40.59
C GLU A 266 11.18 -27.27 41.28
N ARG A 267 10.33 -26.29 41.64
CA ARG A 267 9.03 -26.60 42.25
C ARG A 267 7.99 -27.03 41.20
N ILE A 268 7.92 -28.35 40.98
CA ILE A 268 6.98 -29.09 40.10
C ILE A 268 5.50 -28.68 40.28
N SER A 269 5.12 -28.20 41.47
CA SER A 269 3.73 -27.82 41.81
C SER A 269 3.15 -26.71 40.92
N SER A 270 3.99 -25.84 40.36
CA SER A 270 3.54 -24.70 39.55
C SER A 270 3.29 -25.01 38.07
N ARG A 271 3.97 -26.03 37.51
CA ARG A 271 3.89 -26.34 36.06
C ARG A 271 2.79 -27.34 35.73
N ALA A 272 2.48 -28.25 36.63
CA ALA A 272 1.52 -29.33 36.38
C ALA A 272 0.05 -28.89 36.56
N MET A 273 -0.26 -28.09 37.59
CA MET A 273 -1.66 -27.74 37.91
C MET A 273 -2.30 -26.79 36.89
N GLY A 274 -1.53 -25.85 36.30
CA GLY A 274 -2.07 -24.88 35.34
C GLY A 274 -2.40 -25.48 33.96
N MET A 275 -1.64 -26.49 33.52
CA MET A 275 -1.84 -27.10 32.20
C MET A 275 -3.04 -28.06 32.18
N VAL A 276 -3.24 -28.84 33.26
CA VAL A 276 -4.30 -29.85 33.31
C VAL A 276 -5.68 -29.22 33.50
N LEU A 277 -5.82 -28.26 34.42
CA LEU A 277 -7.12 -27.63 34.70
C LEU A 277 -7.54 -26.67 33.57
N GLY A 278 -6.60 -25.91 33.01
CA GLY A 278 -6.89 -24.95 31.95
C GLY A 278 -7.22 -25.60 30.61
N ALA A 279 -6.44 -26.59 30.18
CA ALA A 279 -6.67 -27.25 28.89
C ALA A 279 -7.94 -28.12 28.90
N GLY A 280 -8.20 -28.82 30.02
CA GLY A 280 -9.39 -29.66 30.14
C GLY A 280 -10.71 -28.87 30.16
N LEU A 281 -10.74 -27.71 30.83
CA LEU A 281 -11.93 -26.86 30.86
C LEU A 281 -12.25 -26.27 29.49
N LEU A 282 -11.22 -25.79 28.78
CA LEU A 282 -11.38 -25.23 27.44
C LEU A 282 -11.81 -26.29 26.41
N SER A 283 -11.28 -27.52 26.50
CA SER A 283 -11.69 -28.60 25.59
C SER A 283 -13.15 -29.01 25.83
N ALA A 284 -13.59 -29.05 27.09
CA ALA A 284 -14.97 -29.39 27.42
C ALA A 284 -15.96 -28.33 26.90
N LEU A 285 -15.64 -27.04 27.08
CA LEU A 285 -16.47 -25.94 26.56
C LEU A 285 -16.55 -25.95 25.03
N ALA A 286 -15.44 -26.21 24.33
CA ALA A 286 -15.44 -26.33 22.88
C ALA A 286 -16.32 -27.49 22.38
N ALA A 287 -16.31 -28.63 23.08
CA ALA A 287 -17.15 -29.78 22.73
C ALA A 287 -18.66 -29.47 22.87
N PHE A 288 -19.07 -28.75 23.92
CA PHE A 288 -20.47 -28.35 24.12
C PHE A 288 -20.97 -27.38 23.05
N ILE A 289 -20.11 -26.52 22.51
CA ILE A 289 -20.47 -25.59 21.44
C ILE A 289 -20.59 -26.32 20.09
N LEU A 290 -19.71 -27.29 19.81
CA LEU A 290 -19.67 -27.95 18.51
C LEU A 290 -20.70 -29.09 18.34
N PHE A 291 -21.17 -29.69 19.43
CA PHE A 291 -22.08 -30.85 19.38
C PHE A 291 -23.48 -30.54 18.76
N PRO A 292 -24.14 -29.42 19.10
CA PRO A 292 -25.45 -29.07 18.52
C PRO A 292 -25.38 -28.78 17.01
N ASP A 293 -24.30 -28.13 16.57
CA ASP A 293 -24.08 -27.78 15.16
C ASP A 293 -23.84 -29.04 14.32
N LEU A 294 -23.09 -30.01 14.85
CA LEU A 294 -22.82 -31.27 14.17
C LEU A 294 -24.08 -32.11 13.98
N GLN A 295 -24.97 -32.16 14.98
CA GLN A 295 -26.27 -32.84 14.85
C GLN A 295 -27.15 -32.18 13.79
N THR A 296 -27.18 -30.84 13.74
CA THR A 296 -27.97 -30.08 12.77
C THR A 296 -27.49 -30.34 11.34
N VAL A 297 -26.17 -30.26 11.11
CA VAL A 297 -25.54 -30.54 9.81
C VAL A 297 -25.82 -31.99 9.36
N CYS A 298 -25.70 -32.96 10.26
CA CYS A 298 -25.97 -34.37 9.94
C CYS A 298 -27.43 -34.60 9.52
N SER A 299 -28.39 -33.90 10.14
CA SER A 299 -29.82 -33.94 9.76
C SER A 299 -30.05 -33.40 8.35
N HIS A 300 -29.38 -32.31 7.98
CA HIS A 300 -29.50 -31.70 6.66
C HIS A 300 -28.92 -32.59 5.55
N ILE A 301 -27.77 -33.23 5.81
CA ILE A 301 -27.13 -34.16 4.88
C ILE A 301 -28.04 -35.38 4.64
N LEU A 302 -28.61 -35.97 5.69
CA LEU A 302 -29.51 -37.12 5.58
C LEU A 302 -30.79 -36.79 4.77
N LYS A 303 -31.39 -35.62 5.00
CA LYS A 303 -32.55 -35.14 4.21
C LYS A 303 -32.17 -34.93 2.74
N GLY A 304 -30.97 -34.38 2.47
CA GLY A 304 -30.45 -34.19 1.12
C GLY A 304 -30.29 -35.51 0.36
N ILE A 305 -29.70 -36.52 0.99
CA ILE A 305 -29.52 -37.85 0.40
C ILE A 305 -30.86 -38.53 0.13
N CYS A 306 -31.82 -38.43 1.06
CA CYS A 306 -33.15 -39.01 0.90
C CYS A 306 -33.91 -38.39 -0.29
N ASN A 307 -33.79 -37.08 -0.49
CA ASN A 307 -34.38 -36.37 -1.63
C ASN A 307 -33.75 -36.78 -2.97
N LEU A 308 -32.42 -37.01 -3.00
CA LEU A 308 -31.72 -37.49 -4.18
C LEU A 308 -32.14 -38.92 -4.55
N CYS A 309 -32.29 -39.82 -3.57
CA CYS A 309 -32.82 -41.16 -3.79
C CYS A 309 -34.27 -41.13 -4.34
N ARG A 310 -35.12 -40.24 -3.81
CA ARG A 310 -36.51 -40.07 -4.30
C ARG A 310 -36.56 -39.58 -5.74
N LYS A 311 -35.73 -38.59 -6.11
CA LYS A 311 -35.62 -38.09 -7.50
C LYS A 311 -35.13 -39.18 -8.46
N ARG A 312 -34.12 -39.97 -8.07
CA ARG A 312 -33.62 -41.11 -8.87
C ARG A 312 -34.70 -42.17 -9.10
N LYS A 313 -35.52 -42.45 -8.08
CA LYS A 313 -36.63 -43.41 -8.18
C LYS A 313 -37.74 -42.92 -9.11
N GLN A 314 -38.04 -41.62 -9.12
CA GLN A 314 -39.00 -41.02 -10.05
C GLN A 314 -38.48 -40.99 -11.50
N GLN A 315 -37.20 -40.67 -11.73
CA GLN A 315 -36.61 -40.75 -13.06
C GLN A 315 -36.64 -42.18 -13.63
N ASN A 316 -36.37 -43.19 -12.80
CA ASN A 316 -36.41 -44.60 -13.24
C ASN A 316 -37.82 -45.14 -13.50
N GLN A 317 -38.88 -44.48 -13.02
CA GLN A 317 -40.27 -44.83 -13.35
C GLN A 317 -40.79 -44.17 -14.63
N LEU A 318 -40.14 -43.10 -15.10
CA LEU A 318 -40.47 -42.43 -16.37
C LEU A 318 -39.77 -43.05 -17.60
N LEU A 319 -38.86 -44.00 -17.37
CA LEU A 319 -38.07 -44.71 -18.39
C LEU A 319 -38.54 -46.16 -18.64
N LYS A 320 -39.72 -46.53 -18.12
CA LYS A 320 -40.44 -47.79 -18.41
C LYS A 320 -41.79 -47.44 -19.03
#